data_AF-A0A0F2NNU9-F1
#
_entry.id   AF-A0A0F2NNU9-F1
#
_cell.length_a   1.000
_cell.length_b   1.000
_cell.length_c   1.000
_cell.angle_alpha   90.00
_cell.angle_beta   90.00
_cell.angle_gamma   90.00
#
_symmetry.space_group_name_H-M   'P 1'
#
loop_
_entity.id
_entity.type
_entity.pdbx_description
1 polymer ?
#
loop_
_entity_poly.entity_id
_entity_poly.type
_entity_poly.pdbx_seq_one_letter_code
_entity_poly.pdbx_strand_id
1 'polypeptide(L)'
;MQFYFDAGKDFHRKRRKGFFCTITFTNVIVCNSYAAGPICTEVFSNKDSKDHEKLIDLYGKCIAEGLGCDLQYSIAYANRGRQYYRISKYEEALNDLDKAVN
;
A
#
# COMPACT_ATOMS: atom_id res chain seq x y z
N MET A 1 -27.77 31.32 4.53
CA MET A 1 -28.43 30.09 5.03
C MET A 1 -29.25 29.46 3.91
N GLN A 2 -28.57 29.18 2.80
CA GLN A 2 -29.00 28.55 1.54
C GLN A 2 -27.65 28.48 0.80
N PHE A 3 -27.06 27.37 0.37
CA PHE A 3 -27.56 26.08 -0.02
C PHE A 3 -26.59 25.02 0.52
N TYR A 4 -26.98 24.39 1.63
CA TYR A 4 -26.41 23.14 2.15
C TYR A 4 -26.84 21.93 1.28
N PHE A 5 -26.94 22.07 -0.05
CA PHE A 5 -27.54 21.04 -0.89
C PHE A 5 -26.65 20.45 -2.01
N ASP A 6 -25.48 21.04 -2.30
CA ASP A 6 -24.62 20.54 -3.41
C ASP A 6 -23.38 19.74 -2.98
N ALA A 7 -23.13 19.58 -1.67
CA ALA A 7 -21.99 18.82 -1.16
C ALA A 7 -22.18 17.28 -1.17
N GLY A 8 -23.13 16.77 -1.95
CA GLY A 8 -23.40 15.33 -2.10
C GLY A 8 -22.80 14.68 -3.34
N LYS A 9 -22.23 15.45 -4.30
CA LYS A 9 -21.86 14.93 -5.63
C LYS A 9 -20.39 15.07 -6.05
N ASP A 10 -19.51 15.56 -5.18
CA ASP A 10 -18.06 15.66 -5.48
C ASP A 10 -17.22 14.64 -4.67
N PHE A 11 -17.81 13.47 -4.43
CA PHE A 11 -17.27 12.38 -3.58
C PHE A 11 -16.10 11.60 -4.21
N HIS A 12 -15.74 11.86 -5.49
CA HIS A 12 -14.68 11.13 -6.21
C HIS A 12 -13.40 11.94 -6.50
N ARG A 13 -13.24 13.16 -6.01
CA ARG A 13 -12.07 13.95 -6.38
C ARG A 13 -11.53 14.81 -5.25
N LYS A 14 -10.42 14.32 -4.68
CA LYS A 14 -9.38 15.04 -3.92
C LYS A 14 -9.62 15.23 -2.40
N ARG A 15 -8.69 14.59 -1.68
CA ARG A 15 -7.91 15.09 -0.54
C ARG A 15 -8.65 15.34 0.79
N ARG A 16 -8.31 14.54 1.80
CA ARG A 16 -8.22 15.03 3.18
C ARG A 16 -6.78 14.93 3.67
N LYS A 17 -6.14 16.10 3.74
CA LYS A 17 -5.10 16.39 4.73
C LYS A 17 -5.83 16.61 6.06
N GLY A 18 -5.39 15.95 7.13
CA GLY A 18 -5.95 16.11 8.47
C GLY A 18 -4.94 15.61 9.50
N PHE A 19 -4.14 16.55 9.99
CA PHE A 19 -3.18 16.40 11.08
C PHE A 19 -3.98 16.41 12.39
N PHE A 20 -4.20 15.25 13.04
CA PHE A 20 -4.66 15.21 14.43
C PHE A 20 -4.37 13.87 15.09
N CYS A 21 -3.45 13.88 16.05
CA CYS A 21 -3.19 12.79 16.98
C CYS A 21 -4.38 12.69 17.95
N THR A 22 -5.30 11.76 17.72
CA THR A 22 -6.28 11.34 18.74
C THR A 22 -5.86 9.99 19.28
N ILE A 23 -5.27 10.04 20.47
CA ILE A 23 -4.98 8.89 21.31
C ILE A 23 -6.34 8.39 21.82
N THR A 24 -7.02 7.53 21.06
CA THR A 24 -8.15 6.75 21.58
C THR A 24 -7.70 5.32 21.85
N PHE A 25 -8.09 4.87 23.04
CA PHE A 25 -7.70 3.64 23.72
C PHE A 25 -8.31 2.40 23.04
N THR A 26 -7.94 2.14 21.80
CA THR A 26 -8.10 0.83 21.18
C THR A 26 -6.78 0.46 20.54
N ASN A 27 -6.20 -0.68 20.94
CA ASN A 27 -5.11 -1.36 20.19
C ASN A 27 -5.61 -1.89 18.82
N VAL A 28 -6.54 -1.16 18.20
CA VAL A 28 -7.22 -1.44 16.94
C VAL A 28 -7.30 -0.12 16.16
N ILE A 29 -6.26 0.72 16.24
CA ILE A 29 -6.01 1.72 15.20
C ILE A 29 -5.42 0.94 14.03
N VAL A 30 -6.33 0.32 13.28
CA VAL A 30 -6.15 -0.20 11.93
C VAL A 30 -5.31 0.80 11.15
N CYS A 31 -4.29 0.35 10.40
CA CYS A 31 -3.47 1.13 9.45
C CYS A 31 -4.34 1.84 8.38
N ASN A 32 -5.21 2.77 8.77
CA ASN A 32 -6.21 3.42 7.92
C ASN A 32 -5.85 4.87 7.57
N SER A 33 -4.67 5.34 7.95
CA SER A 33 -4.08 6.52 7.29
C SER A 33 -3.09 6.05 6.25
N TYR A 34 -3.58 5.96 5.01
CA TYR A 34 -2.85 5.82 3.75
C TYR A 34 -1.61 6.73 3.67
N ALA A 35 -0.50 6.31 4.26
CA ALA A 35 0.81 6.91 4.06
C ALA A 35 1.68 6.06 3.12
N ALA A 36 1.06 5.23 2.28
CA ALA A 36 1.75 4.62 1.16
C ALA A 36 1.70 5.65 0.01
N GLY A 37 2.85 6.04 -0.54
CA GLY A 37 2.95 7.01 -1.63
C GLY A 37 2.09 6.64 -2.86
N PRO A 38 1.96 7.53 -3.86
CA PRO A 38 1.18 7.25 -5.07
C PRO A 38 1.62 5.94 -5.75
N ILE A 39 2.92 5.63 -5.70
CA ILE A 39 3.49 4.39 -6.22
C ILE A 39 2.91 3.19 -5.48
N CYS A 40 2.98 3.16 -4.15
CA CYS A 40 2.43 2.05 -3.37
C CYS A 40 0.94 1.84 -3.62
N THR A 41 0.16 2.92 -3.73
CA THR A 41 -1.27 2.79 -4.04
C THR A 41 -1.53 2.19 -5.42
N GLU A 42 -0.73 2.54 -6.43
CA GLU A 42 -0.80 1.96 -7.78
C GLU A 42 -0.50 0.47 -7.73
N VAL A 43 0.57 0.10 -7.04
CA VAL A 43 1.03 -1.29 -6.97
C VAL A 43 0.03 -2.19 -6.26
N PHE A 44 -0.52 -1.76 -5.12
CA PHE A 44 -1.54 -2.54 -4.41
C PHE A 44 -2.85 -2.66 -5.20
N SER A 45 -3.17 -1.67 -6.02
CA SER A 45 -4.35 -1.70 -6.90
C SER A 45 -4.16 -2.63 -8.11
N ASN A 46 -2.92 -2.81 -8.58
CA ASN A 46 -2.59 -3.56 -9.80
C ASN A 46 -1.81 -4.85 -9.53
N LYS A 47 -1.96 -5.44 -8.34
CA LYS A 47 -1.22 -6.65 -7.89
C LYS A 47 -1.38 -7.88 -8.79
N ASP A 48 -2.48 -7.94 -9.55
CA ASP A 48 -2.82 -9.04 -10.44
C ASP A 48 -2.44 -8.78 -11.91
N SER A 49 -1.69 -7.70 -12.18
CA SER A 49 -1.16 -7.42 -13.52
C SER A 49 -0.36 -8.61 -14.06
N LYS A 50 -0.41 -8.78 -15.39
CA LYS A 50 0.39 -9.78 -16.10
C LYS A 50 1.88 -9.37 -16.19
N ASP A 51 2.16 -8.09 -16.06
CA ASP A 51 3.52 -7.53 -16.16
C ASP A 51 4.28 -7.69 -14.84
N HIS A 52 4.72 -8.92 -14.56
CA HIS A 52 5.40 -9.26 -13.30
C HIS A 52 6.68 -8.45 -13.07
N GLU A 53 7.51 -8.24 -14.11
CA GLU A 53 8.76 -7.48 -14.01
C GLU A 53 8.53 -6.02 -13.61
N LYS A 54 7.51 -5.38 -14.21
CA LYS A 54 7.14 -4.00 -13.86
C LYS A 54 6.64 -3.92 -12.42
N LEU A 55 5.83 -4.88 -11.98
CA LEU A 55 5.36 -4.92 -10.60
C LEU A 55 6.51 -5.07 -9.61
N ILE A 56 7.50 -5.92 -9.90
CA ILE A 56 8.67 -6.11 -9.04
C ILE A 56 9.43 -4.79 -8.82
N ASP A 57 9.71 -4.06 -9.90
CA ASP A 57 10.37 -2.75 -9.81
C ASP A 57 9.53 -1.75 -9.00
N LEU A 58 8.22 -1.69 -9.26
CA LEU A 58 7.33 -0.78 -8.54
C LEU A 58 7.21 -1.13 -7.05
N TYR A 59 7.17 -2.42 -6.68
CA TYR A 59 7.23 -2.84 -5.28
C TYR A 59 8.55 -2.41 -4.63
N GLY A 60 9.68 -2.54 -5.34
CA GLY A 60 10.98 -2.05 -4.89
C GLY A 60 10.97 -0.54 -4.60
N LYS A 61 10.41 0.25 -5.51
CA LYS A 61 10.25 1.70 -5.33
C LYS A 61 9.33 2.04 -4.16
N CYS A 62 8.20 1.34 -4.04
CA CYS A 62 7.26 1.53 -2.95
C CYS A 62 7.90 1.25 -1.58
N ILE A 63 8.67 0.17 -1.47
CA ILE A 63 9.42 -0.16 -0.26
C ILE A 63 10.46 0.93 0.05
N ALA A 64 11.17 1.43 -0.96
CA ALA A 64 12.18 2.47 -0.80
C ALA A 64 11.60 3.85 -0.41
N GLU A 65 10.41 4.20 -0.89
CA GLU A 65 9.70 5.44 -0.50
C GLU A 65 9.25 5.44 0.97
N GLY A 66 9.18 4.27 1.60
CA GLY A 66 8.80 4.09 2.99
C GLY A 66 7.31 3.76 3.13
N LEU A 67 7.04 2.62 3.77
CA LEU A 67 5.70 2.17 4.12
C LEU A 67 5.39 2.59 5.56
N GLY A 68 4.15 3.05 5.79
CA GLY A 68 3.78 3.70 7.06
C GLY A 68 3.58 2.76 8.25
N CYS A 69 3.53 1.44 8.03
CA CYS A 69 3.43 0.45 9.11
C CYS A 69 4.01 -0.92 8.68
N ASP A 70 4.45 -1.72 9.66
CA ASP A 70 5.08 -3.03 9.44
C ASP A 70 4.20 -3.98 8.63
N LEU A 71 2.88 -3.96 8.86
CA LEU A 71 1.93 -4.77 8.11
C LEU A 71 1.98 -4.49 6.60
N GLN A 72 2.14 -3.22 6.20
CA GLN A 72 2.27 -2.88 4.78
C GLN A 72 3.61 -3.35 4.22
N TYR A 73 4.66 -3.31 5.04
CA TYR A 73 5.98 -3.83 4.70
C TYR A 73 5.93 -5.33 4.41
N SER A 74 5.34 -6.12 5.31
CA SER A 74 5.11 -7.55 5.12
C SER A 74 4.30 -7.84 3.86
N ILE A 75 3.21 -7.09 3.63
CA ILE A 75 2.36 -7.29 2.43
C ILE A 75 3.12 -6.93 1.14
N ALA A 76 3.95 -5.88 1.15
CA ALA A 76 4.73 -5.48 -0.02
C ALA A 76 5.76 -6.54 -0.38
N TYR A 77 6.54 -7.02 0.59
CA TYR A 77 7.50 -8.09 0.36
C TYR A 77 6.84 -9.40 -0.06
N ALA A 78 5.74 -9.80 0.59
CA ALA A 78 5.02 -11.03 0.22
C ALA A 78 4.48 -10.97 -1.22
N ASN A 79 3.94 -9.82 -1.64
CA ASN A 79 3.44 -9.66 -3.00
C ASN A 79 4.59 -9.58 -4.01
N ARG A 80 5.71 -8.93 -3.69
CA ARG A 80 6.90 -8.91 -4.55
C ARG A 80 7.47 -10.32 -4.74
N GLY A 81 7.58 -11.09 -3.65
CA GLY A 81 7.99 -12.49 -3.68
C GLY A 81 7.05 -13.37 -4.53
N ARG A 82 5.73 -13.12 -4.48
CA ARG A 82 4.77 -13.78 -5.39
C ARG A 82 5.06 -13.46 -6.86
N GLN A 83 5.41 -12.22 -7.20
CA GLN A 83 5.76 -11.88 -8.58
C GLN A 83 7.05 -12.56 -9.02
N TYR A 84 8.06 -12.63 -8.14
CA TYR A 84 9.29 -13.39 -8.39
C TYR A 84 9.01 -14.89 -8.62
N TYR A 85 8.12 -15.49 -7.83
CA TYR A 85 7.67 -16.86 -8.04
C TYR A 85 7.05 -17.07 -9.42
N ARG A 86 6.24 -16.10 -9.92
CA ARG A 86 5.61 -16.17 -11.25
C ARG A 86 6.60 -16.07 -12.41
N ILE A 87 7.78 -15.51 -12.21
CA ILE A 87 8.87 -15.46 -13.20
C ILE A 87 9.97 -16.49 -12.91
N SER A 88 9.68 -17.51 -12.10
CA SER A 88 10.59 -18.60 -11.74
C SER A 88 11.87 -18.18 -11.01
N LYS A 89 11.86 -17.01 -10.36
CA LYS A 89 12.93 -16.49 -9.50
C LYS A 89 12.71 -16.89 -8.05
N TYR A 90 12.89 -18.18 -7.77
CA TYR A 90 12.48 -18.76 -6.49
C TYR A 90 13.36 -18.33 -5.31
N GLU A 91 14.66 -18.13 -5.53
CA GLU A 91 15.58 -17.67 -4.47
C GLU A 91 15.23 -16.25 -4.01
N GLU A 92 14.99 -15.33 -4.95
CA GLU A 92 14.56 -13.98 -4.64
C GLU A 92 13.17 -13.96 -3.99
N ALA A 93 12.26 -14.85 -4.43
CA ALA A 93 10.96 -14.99 -3.83
C ALA A 93 11.04 -15.43 -2.36
N LEU A 94 11.87 -16.42 -2.03
CA LEU A 94 12.06 -16.90 -0.67
C LEU A 94 12.68 -15.82 0.23
N ASN A 95 13.72 -15.13 -0.25
CA ASN A 95 14.34 -14.04 0.49
C ASN A 95 13.34 -12.90 0.80
N ASP A 96 12.43 -12.59 -0.13
CA ASP A 96 11.37 -11.61 0.11
C ASP A 96 10.32 -12.12 1.09
N LEU A 97 9.94 -13.40 1.00
CA LEU A 97 8.98 -13.99 1.93
C LEU A 97 9.56 -14.07 3.35
N ASP A 98 10.85 -14.36 3.50
CA ASP A 98 11.52 -14.36 4.79
C ASP A 98 11.54 -12.97 5.43
N LYS A 99 11.72 -11.91 4.62
CA LYS A 99 11.61 -10.51 5.07
C LYS A 99 10.17 -10.08 5.36
N ALA A 100 9.18 -10.77 4.81
CA ALA A 100 7.78 -10.48 5.09
C ALA A 100 7.34 -11.06 6.44
N VAL A 101 7.96 -12.16 6.87
CA VAL A 101 7.62 -12.91 8.09
C VAL A 101 8.42 -12.44 9.31
N ASN A 102 9.70 -12.09 9.12
CA ASN A 102 10.60 -11.62 10.19
C ASN A 102 10.52 -10.11 10.38
#